data_AF-X1J8R2-F1
#
_entry.id   AF-X1J8R2-F1
#
_cell.length_a   1.000
_cell.length_b   1.000
_cell.length_c   1.000
_cell.angle_alpha   90.00
_cell.angle_beta   90.00
_cell.angle_gamma   90.00
#
_symmetry.space_group_name_H-M   'P 1'
#
loop_
_entity.id
_entity.type
_entity.pdbx_description
1 polymer ?
#
loop_
_entity_poly.entity_id
_entity_poly.type
_entity_poly.pdbx_seq_one_letter_code
_entity_poly.pdbx_strand_id
1 'polypeptide(L)'
;TEKTETITQVDLTKSVCYFLGMNPSSGTMDDQFSRVSLVNSTTVKAERDAHNSKAHPHTMLCVLEFSSGIASVQQGVSDLAGNEGVKDVTIDEVDITKAILFYGGWSFDTGYDLMEADHYWPHIYLRNSTTVRAIRSADAPSQHTYVGFTVLEFS
;
A
#
# COMPACT_ATOMS: atom_id res chain seq x y z
N THR A 1 11.26 5.38 6.57
CA THR A 1 11.89 6.33 5.63
C THR A 1 11.05 6.45 4.39
N GLU A 2 10.93 7.65 3.85
CA GLU A 2 10.21 7.91 2.59
C GLU A 2 11.16 8.43 1.52
N LYS A 3 10.80 8.16 0.26
CA LYS A 3 11.43 8.76 -0.90
C LYS A 3 10.35 9.13 -1.91
N THR A 4 10.42 10.35 -2.43
CA THR A 4 9.56 10.83 -3.51
C THR A 4 10.31 10.87 -4.82
N GLU A 5 9.57 10.73 -5.91
CA GLU A 5 10.07 10.94 -7.27
C GLU A 5 9.06 11.78 -8.04
N THR A 6 9.56 12.64 -8.91
CA THR A 6 8.73 13.47 -9.79
C THR A 6 8.38 12.67 -11.04
N ILE A 7 7.10 12.65 -11.40
CA ILE A 7 6.58 12.06 -12.63
C ILE A 7 5.99 13.15 -13.52
N THR A 8 5.69 12.79 -14.77
CA THR A 8 4.82 13.61 -15.62
C THR A 8 3.48 13.83 -14.93
N GLN A 9 2.90 15.01 -15.12
CA GLN A 9 1.60 15.35 -14.54
C GLN A 9 0.51 14.36 -14.97
N VAL A 10 -0.23 13.84 -13.99
CA VAL A 10 -1.41 12.98 -14.17
C VAL A 10 -2.65 13.60 -13.53
N ASP A 11 -3.82 13.16 -13.96
CA ASP A 11 -5.09 13.51 -13.33
C ASP A 11 -5.42 12.55 -12.17
N LEU A 12 -5.45 13.09 -10.95
CA LEU A 12 -5.69 12.33 -9.72
C LEU A 12 -7.09 11.68 -9.67
N THR A 13 -8.07 12.20 -10.41
CA THR A 13 -9.44 11.67 -10.41
C THR A 13 -9.58 10.36 -11.20
N LYS A 14 -8.54 9.99 -11.94
CA LYS A 14 -8.52 8.84 -12.84
C LYS A 14 -7.16 8.15 -12.87
N SER A 15 -6.37 8.28 -11.81
CA SER A 15 -5.02 7.71 -11.72
C SER A 15 -4.82 6.83 -10.50
N VAL A 16 -4.04 5.77 -10.68
CA VAL A 16 -3.64 4.85 -9.61
C VAL A 16 -2.12 4.71 -9.59
N CYS A 17 -1.50 4.78 -8.41
CA CYS A 17 -0.12 4.33 -8.21
C CYS A 17 -0.14 2.84 -7.85
N TYR A 18 0.32 2.01 -8.78
CA TYR A 18 0.33 0.56 -8.62
C TYR A 18 1.71 0.06 -8.23
N PHE A 19 1.75 -0.74 -7.17
CA PHE A 19 2.96 -1.37 -6.69
C PHE A 19 3.34 -2.57 -7.57
N LEU A 20 4.54 -2.55 -8.16
CA LEU A 20 5.02 -3.62 -9.04
C LEU A 20 5.95 -4.63 -8.32
N GLY A 21 6.22 -4.41 -7.04
CA GLY A 21 7.17 -5.21 -6.28
C GLY A 21 8.43 -4.42 -5.91
N MET A 22 9.42 -5.15 -5.41
CA MET A 22 10.68 -4.58 -4.95
C MET A 22 11.82 -5.51 -5.33
N ASN A 23 12.97 -4.93 -5.68
CA ASN A 23 14.22 -5.67 -5.73
C ASN A 23 14.97 -5.43 -4.43
N PRO A 24 15.20 -6.47 -3.61
CA PRO A 24 15.92 -6.32 -2.37
C PRO A 24 17.38 -5.94 -2.65
N SER A 25 17.96 -5.09 -1.82
CA SER A 25 19.35 -4.64 -1.95
C SER A 25 20.34 -5.50 -1.15
N SER A 26 19.83 -6.47 -0.38
CA SER A 26 20.61 -7.51 0.31
C SER A 26 19.79 -8.81 0.41
N GLY A 27 20.46 -9.94 0.71
CA GLY A 27 19.88 -11.28 0.62
C GLY A 27 18.72 -11.63 1.58
N THR A 28 18.30 -10.72 2.46
CA THR A 28 17.15 -10.91 3.35
C THR A 28 16.07 -9.88 3.02
N MET A 29 14.95 -10.35 2.46
CA MET A 29 13.80 -9.51 2.11
C MET A 29 13.01 -9.03 3.33
N ASP A 30 13.23 -9.65 4.48
CA ASP A 30 12.30 -9.60 5.60
C ASP A 30 12.11 -8.19 6.17
N ASP A 31 13.13 -7.33 6.08
CA ASP A 31 13.04 -5.94 6.52
C ASP A 31 12.72 -4.97 5.37
N GLN A 32 12.63 -5.45 4.12
CA GLN A 32 12.79 -4.59 2.95
C GLN A 32 11.47 -4.12 2.31
N PHE A 33 10.34 -4.26 3.02
CA PHE A 33 9.04 -3.93 2.45
C PHE A 33 8.77 -2.44 2.31
N SER A 34 8.10 -2.10 1.21
CA SER A 34 7.70 -0.74 0.85
C SER A 34 6.24 -0.71 0.44
N ARG A 35 5.57 0.40 0.74
CA ARG A 35 4.30 0.79 0.15
C ARG A 35 4.47 2.01 -0.73
N VAL A 36 3.60 2.17 -1.72
CA VAL A 36 3.63 3.28 -2.68
C VAL A 36 2.32 4.06 -2.66
N SER A 37 2.42 5.35 -2.96
CA SER A 37 1.29 6.27 -3.03
C SER A 37 1.48 7.30 -4.14
N LEU A 38 0.37 7.79 -4.68
CA LEU A 38 0.35 9.00 -5.51
C LEU A 38 0.03 10.18 -4.58
N VAL A 39 1.01 11.04 -4.32
CA VAL A 39 0.89 12.14 -3.35
C VAL A 39 0.17 13.33 -3.94
N ASN A 40 0.48 13.64 -5.20
CA ASN A 40 -0.17 14.67 -6.00
C ASN A 40 0.03 14.36 -7.48
N SER A 41 -0.44 15.24 -8.37
CA SER A 41 -0.44 15.02 -9.81
C SER A 41 0.95 14.81 -10.42
N THR A 42 2.04 15.20 -9.75
CA THR A 42 3.41 15.08 -10.27
C THR A 42 4.34 14.30 -9.35
N THR A 43 3.85 13.76 -8.23
CA THR A 43 4.71 13.18 -7.19
C THR A 43 4.20 11.81 -6.76
N VAL A 44 5.06 10.81 -6.93
CA VAL A 44 4.88 9.49 -6.29
C VAL A 44 5.74 9.40 -5.05
N LYS A 45 5.34 8.54 -4.13
CA LYS A 45 6.10 8.28 -2.91
C LYS A 45 6.21 6.78 -2.67
N ALA A 46 7.40 6.34 -2.29
CA ALA A 46 7.66 5.05 -1.68
C ALA A 46 7.99 5.24 -0.20
N GLU A 47 7.34 4.47 0.66
CA GLU A 47 7.52 4.51 2.12
C GLU A 47 7.89 3.12 2.62
N ARG A 48 8.87 3.07 3.50
CA ARG A 48 9.28 1.87 4.23
C ARG A 48 9.54 2.20 5.70
N ASP A 49 9.89 1.19 6.47
CA ASP A 49 10.43 1.39 7.82
C ASP A 49 11.63 2.38 7.79
N ALA A 50 11.90 3.06 8.91
CA ALA A 50 13.02 3.99 9.06
C ALA A 50 14.25 3.39 9.75
N HIS A 51 14.47 2.08 9.64
CA HIS A 51 15.67 1.48 10.19
C HIS A 51 16.88 1.79 9.28
N ASN A 52 17.57 2.88 9.60
CA ASN A 52 18.63 3.48 8.78
C ASN A 52 19.88 2.59 8.57
N SER A 53 19.98 1.46 9.28
CA SER A 53 21.07 0.49 9.12
C SER A 53 20.78 -0.57 8.05
N LYS A 54 19.56 -0.62 7.49
CA LYS A 54 19.16 -1.61 6.48
C LYS A 54 19.33 -1.09 5.07
N ALA A 55 19.67 -1.99 4.15
CA ALA A 55 19.82 -1.64 2.75
C ALA A 55 18.45 -1.22 2.15
N HIS A 56 18.47 -0.19 1.30
CA HIS A 56 17.25 0.37 0.73
C HIS A 56 16.77 -0.50 -0.46
N PRO A 57 15.54 -1.04 -0.45
CA PRO A 57 15.01 -1.77 -1.58
C PRO A 57 14.84 -0.85 -2.78
N HIS A 58 15.06 -1.38 -3.98
CA HIS A 58 14.61 -0.70 -5.19
C HIS A 58 13.10 -0.99 -5.38
N THR A 59 12.26 -0.04 -4.96
CA THR A 59 10.80 -0.15 -5.04
C THR A 59 10.33 0.17 -6.46
N MET A 60 9.61 -0.75 -7.09
CA MET A 60 9.07 -0.58 -8.44
C MET A 60 7.60 -0.21 -8.37
N LEU A 61 7.19 0.76 -9.18
CA LEU A 61 5.81 1.20 -9.29
C LEU A 61 5.51 1.64 -10.73
N CYS A 62 4.22 1.72 -11.05
CA CYS A 62 3.74 2.48 -12.20
C CYS A 62 2.57 3.37 -11.80
N VAL A 63 2.38 4.46 -12.55
CA VAL A 63 1.16 5.26 -12.46
C VAL A 63 0.33 4.99 -13.69
N LEU A 64 -0.89 4.50 -13.46
CA LEU A 64 -1.87 4.19 -14.50
C LEU A 64 -2.89 5.34 -14.52
N GLU A 65 -2.88 6.15 -15.58
CA GLU A 65 -3.89 7.17 -15.82
C GLU A 65 -4.88 6.68 -16.88
N PHE A 66 -6.16 6.60 -16.51
CA PHE A 66 -7.22 6.18 -17.41
C PHE A 66 -7.69 7.37 -18.25
N SER A 67 -7.94 7.14 -19.55
CA SER A 67 -8.41 8.22 -20.43
C SER A 67 -9.84 8.66 -20.09
N SER A 68 -10.70 7.73 -19.69
CA SER A 68 -12.12 7.93 -19.35
C SER A 68 -12.68 6.71 -18.60
N GLY A 69 -13.95 6.78 -18.18
CA GLY A 69 -14.68 5.65 -17.62
C GLY A 69 -14.45 5.40 -16.13
N ILE A 70 -13.89 6.37 -15.41
CA ILE A 70 -13.67 6.30 -13.96
C ILE A 70 -14.76 7.09 -13.24
N ALA A 71 -15.45 6.43 -12.33
CA ALA A 71 -16.44 7.03 -11.44
C ALA A 71 -15.78 7.59 -10.18
N SER A 72 -14.87 6.84 -9.57
CA SER A 72 -14.19 7.24 -8.35
C SER A 72 -12.80 6.60 -8.20
N VAL A 73 -11.91 7.30 -7.48
CA VAL A 73 -10.60 6.82 -7.05
C VAL A 73 -10.44 7.15 -5.57
N GLN A 74 -10.21 6.13 -4.74
CA GLN A 74 -10.08 6.28 -3.30
C GLN A 74 -8.79 5.61 -2.83
N GLN A 75 -7.80 6.41 -2.47
CA GLN A 75 -6.52 5.94 -1.93
C GLN A 75 -6.57 5.89 -0.41
N GLY A 76 -6.04 4.83 0.18
CA GLY A 76 -6.04 4.65 1.63
C GLY A 76 -4.89 3.80 2.14
N VAL A 77 -4.74 3.80 3.47
CA VAL A 77 -3.78 2.96 4.19
C VAL A 77 -4.51 2.34 5.36
N SER A 78 -4.45 1.02 5.48
CA SER A 78 -4.85 0.31 6.70
C SER A 78 -3.68 0.28 7.67
N ASP A 79 -3.94 0.61 8.93
CA ASP A 79 -2.99 0.46 10.04
C ASP A 79 -3.46 -0.68 10.94
N LEU A 80 -2.77 -1.82 10.88
CA LEU A 80 -2.94 -2.96 11.78
C LEU A 80 -1.98 -2.77 12.96
N ALA A 81 -2.48 -2.29 14.10
CA ALA A 81 -1.66 -1.97 15.26
C ALA A 81 -1.50 -3.17 16.20
N GLY A 82 -0.29 -3.42 16.70
CA GLY A 82 -0.03 -4.39 17.77
C GLY A 82 -0.50 -5.81 17.42
N ASN A 83 -1.48 -6.37 18.14
CA ASN A 83 -2.00 -7.71 17.85
C ASN A 83 -3.27 -7.70 16.97
N GLU A 84 -3.60 -6.59 16.29
CA GLU A 84 -4.72 -6.60 15.35
C GLU A 84 -4.40 -7.51 14.15
N GLY A 85 -5.09 -8.64 14.03
CA GLY A 85 -5.00 -9.53 12.86
C GLY A 85 -5.92 -9.12 11.71
N VAL A 86 -6.94 -8.29 11.99
CA VAL A 86 -7.94 -7.84 11.01
C VAL A 86 -8.29 -6.37 11.27
N LYS A 87 -8.34 -5.58 10.20
CA LYS A 87 -8.76 -4.17 10.25
C LYS A 87 -9.71 -3.86 9.10
N ASP A 88 -10.80 -3.17 9.40
CA ASP A 88 -11.70 -2.58 8.41
C ASP A 88 -11.37 -1.09 8.26
N VAL A 89 -11.24 -0.64 7.01
CA VAL A 89 -11.10 0.76 6.63
C VAL A 89 -12.36 1.17 5.87
N THR A 90 -13.04 2.19 6.38
CA THR A 90 -14.21 2.77 5.72
C THR A 90 -13.77 3.56 4.48
N ILE A 91 -14.48 3.34 3.38
CA ILE A 91 -14.36 4.09 2.13
C ILE A 91 -15.74 4.66 1.78
N ASP A 92 -15.78 5.64 0.89
CA ASP A 92 -17.03 6.07 0.27
C ASP A 92 -17.62 4.91 -0.55
N GLU A 93 -18.95 4.89 -0.68
CA GLU A 93 -19.67 3.81 -1.34
C GLU A 93 -19.24 3.63 -2.80
N VAL A 94 -18.94 2.39 -3.20
CA VAL A 94 -18.64 1.99 -4.59
C VAL A 94 -19.53 0.83 -5.05
N ASP A 95 -19.81 0.76 -6.35
CA ASP A 95 -20.39 -0.43 -6.97
C ASP A 95 -19.32 -1.54 -7.06
N ILE A 96 -19.43 -2.53 -6.17
CA ILE A 96 -18.50 -3.66 -6.11
C ILE A 96 -18.45 -4.50 -7.40
N THR A 97 -19.46 -4.39 -8.28
CA THR A 97 -19.47 -5.08 -9.58
C THR A 97 -18.64 -4.35 -10.63
N LYS A 98 -18.27 -3.10 -10.35
CA LYS A 98 -17.48 -2.20 -11.20
C LYS A 98 -16.22 -1.68 -10.50
N ALA A 99 -15.83 -2.26 -9.37
CA ALA A 99 -14.68 -1.80 -8.60
C ALA A 99 -13.50 -2.77 -8.71
N ILE A 100 -12.29 -2.21 -8.74
CA ILE A 100 -11.03 -2.95 -8.61
C ILE A 100 -10.26 -2.38 -7.41
N LEU A 101 -9.72 -3.28 -6.58
CA LEU A 101 -8.80 -2.94 -5.50
C LEU A 101 -7.36 -3.16 -5.97
N PHE A 102 -6.59 -2.07 -6.00
CA PHE A 102 -5.16 -2.11 -6.26
C PHE A 102 -4.39 -2.20 -4.94
N TYR A 103 -3.52 -3.20 -4.85
CA TYR A 103 -2.59 -3.34 -3.74
C TYR A 103 -1.45 -2.31 -3.86
N GLY A 104 -1.26 -1.51 -2.81
CA GLY A 104 -0.24 -0.47 -2.75
C GLY A 104 1.06 -0.91 -2.07
N GLY A 105 1.24 -2.20 -1.79
CA GLY A 105 2.35 -2.69 -0.98
C GLY A 105 2.08 -2.52 0.52
N TRP A 106 3.09 -2.83 1.32
CA TRP A 106 3.01 -2.72 2.78
C TRP A 106 4.34 -2.30 3.39
N SER A 107 4.27 -1.74 4.58
CA SER A 107 5.43 -1.39 5.41
C SER A 107 5.09 -1.63 6.87
N PHE A 108 6.05 -1.45 7.77
CA PHE A 108 5.86 -1.64 9.21
C PHE A 108 6.53 -0.51 10.01
N ASP A 109 6.26 -0.46 11.31
CA ASP A 109 6.82 0.54 12.21
C ASP A 109 8.36 0.41 12.37
N THR A 110 8.98 1.53 12.70
CA THR A 110 10.40 1.66 12.97
C THR A 110 10.86 0.92 14.22
N GLY A 111 12.06 0.33 14.15
CA GLY A 111 12.81 -0.05 15.35
C GLY A 111 12.87 -1.54 15.66
N TYR A 112 12.37 -2.39 14.77
CA TYR A 112 12.40 -3.83 14.92
C TYR A 112 12.89 -4.50 13.63
N ASP A 113 13.74 -5.52 13.80
CA ASP A 113 14.09 -6.44 12.72
C ASP A 113 12.97 -7.48 12.60
N LEU A 114 12.33 -7.57 11.44
CA LEU A 114 11.44 -8.66 11.10
C LEU A 114 12.29 -9.91 10.92
N MET A 115 12.30 -10.77 11.94
CA MET A 115 13.00 -12.05 11.87
C MET A 115 12.23 -13.10 11.05
N GLU A 116 10.94 -12.87 10.78
CA GLU A 116 10.00 -13.78 10.10
C GLU A 116 8.96 -12.96 9.30
N ALA A 117 9.33 -12.38 8.16
CA ALA A 117 8.41 -11.52 7.39
C ALA A 117 7.20 -12.25 6.81
N ASP A 118 7.32 -13.56 6.59
CA ASP A 118 6.25 -14.42 6.12
C ASP A 118 5.04 -14.45 7.08
N HIS A 119 5.28 -14.21 8.37
CA HIS A 119 4.23 -14.06 9.39
C HIS A 119 3.43 -12.76 9.27
N TYR A 120 4.01 -11.72 8.67
CA TYR A 120 3.40 -10.41 8.57
C TYR A 120 2.75 -10.12 7.23
N TRP A 121 2.81 -11.04 6.26
CA TRP A 121 2.27 -10.83 4.92
C TRP A 121 0.79 -10.45 4.95
N PRO A 122 0.48 -9.16 4.71
CA PRO A 122 -0.89 -8.73 4.75
C PRO A 122 -1.53 -8.97 3.40
N HIS A 123 -2.82 -9.27 3.41
CA HIS A 123 -3.65 -9.17 2.22
C HIS A 123 -4.81 -8.21 2.49
N ILE A 124 -5.35 -7.66 1.41
CA ILE A 124 -6.48 -6.75 1.43
C ILE A 124 -7.54 -7.22 0.46
N TYR A 125 -8.80 -6.92 0.77
CA TYR A 125 -9.90 -7.15 -0.14
C TYR A 125 -11.05 -6.17 0.14
N LEU A 126 -11.84 -5.91 -0.89
CA LEU A 126 -13.08 -5.15 -0.76
C LEU A 126 -14.14 -6.05 -0.11
N ARG A 127 -14.50 -5.77 1.14
CA ARG A 127 -15.43 -6.60 1.92
C ARG A 127 -16.88 -6.34 1.54
N ASN A 128 -17.21 -5.08 1.27
CA ASN A 128 -18.51 -4.60 0.80
C ASN A 128 -18.31 -3.23 0.14
N SER A 129 -19.41 -2.56 -0.25
CA SER A 129 -19.36 -1.28 -0.97
C SER A 129 -18.71 -0.13 -0.21
N THR A 130 -18.55 -0.22 1.12
CA THR A 130 -18.01 0.87 1.95
C THR A 130 -16.82 0.44 2.80
N THR A 131 -16.29 -0.77 2.60
CA THR A 131 -15.27 -1.34 3.49
C THR A 131 -14.18 -2.08 2.72
N VAL A 132 -12.94 -1.62 2.88
CA VAL A 132 -11.74 -2.40 2.57
C VAL A 132 -11.27 -3.09 3.85
N ARG A 133 -11.02 -4.39 3.79
CA ARG A 133 -10.48 -5.16 4.91
C ARG A 133 -9.02 -5.52 4.65
N ALA A 134 -8.17 -5.27 5.64
CA ALA A 134 -6.82 -5.79 5.72
C ALA A 134 -6.75 -6.93 6.75
N ILE A 135 -5.98 -7.96 6.44
CA ILE A 135 -5.71 -9.10 7.32
C ILE A 135 -4.21 -9.39 7.28
N ARG A 136 -3.62 -9.69 8.44
CA ARG A 136 -2.28 -10.28 8.56
C ARG A 136 -2.31 -11.55 9.41
N SER A 137 -1.34 -12.43 9.20
CA SER A 137 -1.39 -13.80 9.71
C SER A 137 -0.91 -13.97 11.15
N ALA A 138 -0.13 -13.04 11.70
CA ALA A 138 0.48 -13.20 13.02
C ALA A 138 0.21 -12.07 14.00
N ASP A 139 0.33 -12.41 15.29
CA ASP A 139 0.41 -11.48 16.40
C ASP A 139 1.75 -10.73 16.33
N ALA A 140 1.67 -9.42 16.22
CA ALA A 140 2.81 -8.54 16.09
C ALA A 140 2.92 -7.68 17.36
N PRO A 141 3.28 -8.23 18.54
CA PRO A 141 3.19 -7.50 19.79
C PRO A 141 3.99 -6.19 19.69
N SER A 142 3.27 -5.07 19.72
CA SER A 142 3.71 -3.67 19.56
C SER A 142 4.00 -3.12 18.15
N GLN A 143 3.80 -3.89 17.07
CA GLN A 143 4.18 -3.49 15.72
C GLN A 143 2.98 -3.06 14.87
N HIS A 144 3.12 -1.95 14.16
CA HIS A 144 2.17 -1.53 13.14
C HIS A 144 2.51 -2.16 11.80
N THR A 145 1.51 -2.70 11.10
CA THR A 145 1.60 -3.09 9.69
C THR A 145 0.72 -2.15 8.88
N TYR A 146 1.36 -1.33 8.04
CA TYR A 146 0.70 -0.38 7.16
C TYR A 146 0.50 -1.01 5.79
N VAL A 147 -0.74 -1.06 5.31
CA VAL A 147 -1.08 -1.67 4.02
C VAL A 147 -1.72 -0.64 3.13
N GLY A 148 -1.04 -0.25 2.06
CA GLY A 148 -1.53 0.74 1.10
C GLY A 148 -2.52 0.12 0.13
N PHE A 149 -3.53 0.90 -0.28
CA PHE A 149 -4.49 0.47 -1.28
C PHE A 149 -5.06 1.64 -2.10
N THR A 150 -5.61 1.32 -3.26
CA THR A 150 -6.49 2.22 -4.02
C THR A 150 -7.70 1.44 -4.51
N VAL A 151 -8.91 1.94 -4.24
CA VAL A 151 -10.15 1.46 -4.85
C VAL A 151 -10.44 2.34 -6.06
N LEU A 152 -10.57 1.74 -7.23
CA LEU A 152 -10.93 2.40 -8.47
C LEU A 152 -12.26 1.82 -8.97
N GLU A 153 -13.23 2.69 -9.20
CA GLU A 153 -14.56 2.33 -9.67
C GLU A 153 -14.75 2.81 -11.12
N PHE A 154 -15.28 1.94 -11.96
CA PHE A 154 -15.65 2.27 -13.34
C PHE A 154 -17.09 2.80 -13.42
N SER A 155 -17.32 3.78 -14.30
CA SER A 155 -18.67 4.33 -14.59
C SER A 155 -19.57 3.34 -15.33
#